data_AF-A0A7S3RYK0-F1
#
_entry.id   AF-A0A7S3RYK0-F1
#
_cell.length_a   1.000
_cell.length_b   1.000
_cell.length_c   1.000
_cell.angle_alpha   90.00
_cell.angle_beta   90.00
_cell.angle_gamma   90.00
#
_symmetry.space_group_name_H-M   'P 1'
#
loop_
_entity.id
_entity.type
_entity.pdbx_description
1 polymer ?
#
loop_
_entity_poly.entity_id
_entity_poly.type
_entity_poly.pdbx_seq_one_letter_code
_entity_poly.pdbx_strand_id
1 'polypeptide(L)'
;MEEAEVYKYIMQVRKNTWDSEKNEVVITASRARAVEEVMKYYVELFTGVATSSKGEDLKKLRSLYAIKHITLHDAEKARKMSAFVFWSAWAAATNRPGEDITYTNNWPAERLVGNYPSKDVIFWSLISVALLVMGIGALTWVKAGNEHFEFEPPAEDPLA
;
A
#
# COMPACT_ATOMS: atom_id res chain seq x y z
N MET A 1 21.19 6.85 14.47
CA MET A 1 21.81 6.80 13.14
C MET A 1 22.13 8.20 12.74
N GLU A 2 23.35 8.44 12.29
CA GLU A 2 23.74 9.74 11.74
C GLU A 2 22.94 9.98 10.44
N GLU A 3 22.54 11.22 10.13
CA GLU A 3 21.67 11.51 8.97
C GLU A 3 22.22 10.95 7.64
N ALA A 4 23.54 10.92 7.50
CA ALA A 4 24.24 10.35 6.35
C ALA A 4 24.00 8.84 6.18
N GLU A 5 23.87 8.09 7.28
CA GLU A 5 23.60 6.65 7.23
C GLU A 5 22.19 6.36 6.72
N VAL A 6 21.22 7.17 7.17
CA VAL A 6 19.81 7.08 6.72
C VAL A 6 19.71 7.36 5.23
N TYR A 7 20.37 8.42 4.76
CA TYR A 7 20.39 8.76 3.34
C TYR A 7 21.00 7.64 2.49
N LYS A 8 22.15 7.10 2.92
CA LYS A 8 22.79 5.98 2.24
C LYS A 8 21.88 4.75 2.17
N TYR A 9 21.16 4.45 3.25
CA TYR A 9 20.18 3.37 3.28
C TYR A 9 19.02 3.61 2.31
N ILE A 10 18.44 4.81 2.28
CA ILE A 10 17.36 5.18 1.35
C ILE A 10 17.81 4.96 -0.09
N MET A 11 18.99 5.48 -0.47
CA MET A 11 19.52 5.30 -1.82
C MET A 11 19.72 3.84 -2.19
N GLN A 12 20.16 3.01 -1.23
CA GLN A 12 20.33 1.58 -1.43
C GLN A 12 18.99 0.84 -1.62
N VAL A 13 17.98 1.16 -0.81
CA VAL A 13 16.67 0.47 -0.86
C VAL A 13 15.86 0.88 -2.09
N ARG A 14 15.94 2.15 -2.49
CA ARG A 14 15.22 2.70 -3.65
C ARG A 14 15.81 2.31 -4.98
N LYS A 15 17.12 2.03 -5.03
CA LYS A 15 17.79 1.61 -6.27
C LYS A 15 17.19 0.31 -6.79
N ASN A 16 16.75 0.33 -8.05
CA ASN A 16 16.30 -0.87 -8.73
C ASN A 16 17.49 -1.77 -9.11
N THR A 17 17.42 -3.02 -8.68
CA THR A 17 18.45 -4.05 -8.90
C THR A 17 17.89 -5.27 -9.62
N TRP A 18 16.73 -5.12 -10.26
CA TRP A 18 16.17 -6.14 -11.13
C TRP A 18 16.96 -6.21 -12.45
N ASP A 19 17.43 -7.40 -12.78
CA ASP A 19 18.09 -7.76 -14.03
C ASP A 19 17.05 -8.42 -14.94
N SER A 20 16.72 -7.78 -16.06
CA SER A 20 15.70 -8.28 -16.99
C SER A 20 16.15 -9.50 -17.79
N GLU A 21 17.46 -9.71 -17.97
CA GLU A 21 17.99 -10.87 -18.70
C GLU A 21 17.94 -12.12 -17.84
N LYS A 22 18.28 -11.99 -16.54
CA LYS A 22 18.27 -13.11 -15.59
C LYS A 22 16.94 -13.29 -14.88
N ASN A 23 16.08 -12.27 -14.92
CA ASN A 23 14.85 -12.19 -14.14
C ASN A 23 15.08 -12.35 -12.63
N GLU A 24 16.12 -11.68 -12.12
CA GLU A 24 16.54 -11.77 -10.73
C GLU A 24 16.63 -10.37 -10.10
N VAL A 25 16.38 -10.30 -8.79
CA VAL A 25 16.59 -9.08 -7.99
C VAL A 25 17.76 -9.32 -7.05
N VAL A 26 18.82 -8.51 -7.19
CA VAL A 26 20.01 -8.64 -6.34
C VAL A 26 19.91 -7.71 -5.14
N ILE A 27 19.97 -8.25 -3.93
CA ILE A 27 19.99 -7.47 -2.68
C ILE A 27 21.31 -7.68 -1.93
N THR A 28 21.68 -6.74 -1.07
CA THR A 28 22.90 -6.87 -0.26
C THR A 28 22.76 -7.96 0.79
N ALA A 29 23.89 -8.54 1.22
CA ALA A 29 23.92 -9.56 2.27
C ALA A 29 23.32 -9.06 3.61
N SER A 30 23.46 -7.77 3.93
CA SER A 30 22.80 -7.17 5.10
C SER A 30 21.28 -7.15 4.97
N ARG A 31 20.75 -6.81 3.79
CA ARG A 31 19.32 -6.79 3.52
C ARG A 31 18.76 -8.21 3.49
N ALA A 32 19.48 -9.16 2.90
CA ALA A 32 19.09 -10.57 2.88
C ALA A 32 18.87 -11.12 4.30
N ARG A 33 19.82 -10.87 5.23
CA ARG A 33 19.67 -11.25 6.65
C ARG A 33 18.44 -10.61 7.31
N ALA A 34 18.18 -9.33 7.05
CA ALA A 34 16.99 -8.66 7.58
C ALA A 34 15.69 -9.25 7.02
N VAL A 35 15.67 -9.59 5.73
CA VAL A 35 14.53 -10.25 5.08
C VAL A 35 14.28 -11.62 5.68
N GLU A 36 15.32 -12.42 5.91
CA GLU A 36 15.20 -13.73 6.56
C GLU A 36 14.58 -13.64 7.96
N GLU A 37 15.01 -12.68 8.78
CA GLU A 37 14.44 -12.46 10.11
C GLU A 37 12.95 -12.06 10.05
N VAL A 38 12.58 -11.18 9.12
CA VAL A 38 11.17 -10.78 8.92
C VAL A 38 10.34 -11.94 8.38
N MET A 39 10.90 -12.75 7.47
CA MET A 39 10.20 -13.92 6.93
C MET A 39 9.92 -14.96 8.02
N LYS A 40 10.88 -15.20 8.93
CA LYS A 40 10.67 -16.06 10.12
C LYS A 40 9.50 -15.56 10.95
N TYR A 41 9.45 -14.26 11.24
CA TYR A 41 8.34 -13.63 11.97
C TYR A 41 6.98 -13.92 11.32
N TYR A 42 6.84 -13.75 10.00
CA TYR A 42 5.58 -14.03 9.31
C TYR A 42 5.22 -15.52 9.28
N VAL A 43 6.22 -16.42 9.17
CA VAL A 43 5.98 -17.86 9.27
C VAL A 43 5.43 -18.22 10.65
N GLU A 44 6.04 -17.73 11.73
CA GLU A 44 5.57 -17.97 13.10
C GLU A 44 4.18 -17.35 13.34
N LEU A 45 3.92 -16.17 12.78
CA LEU A 45 2.63 -15.50 12.88
C LEU A 45 1.51 -16.35 12.26
N PHE A 46 1.72 -16.88 11.05
CA PHE A 46 0.68 -17.60 10.30
C PHE A 46 0.55 -19.09 10.64
N THR A 47 1.63 -19.74 11.08
CA THR A 47 1.61 -21.18 11.42
C THR A 47 1.30 -21.44 12.89
N GLY A 48 1.55 -20.47 13.77
CA GLY A 48 1.44 -20.64 15.22
C GLY A 48 2.58 -21.45 15.84
N VAL A 49 3.53 -21.96 15.03
CA VAL A 49 4.72 -22.66 15.50
C VAL A 49 5.77 -21.62 15.86
N ALA A 50 6.07 -21.49 17.16
CA ALA A 50 7.10 -20.58 17.63
C ALA A 50 8.49 -21.18 17.37
N THR A 51 9.27 -20.53 16.50
CA THR A 51 10.69 -20.84 16.29
C THR A 51 11.61 -19.83 16.98
N SER A 52 11.05 -18.74 17.52
CA SER A 52 11.73 -17.69 18.26
C SER A 52 11.24 -17.59 19.71
N SER A 53 11.97 -16.85 20.53
CA SER A 53 11.58 -16.54 21.91
C SER A 53 10.31 -15.68 22.02
N LYS A 54 9.74 -15.19 20.91
CA LYS A 54 8.57 -14.31 20.86
C LYS A 54 7.23 -15.06 20.73
N GLY A 55 7.21 -16.37 20.91
CA GLY A 55 6.03 -17.20 20.68
C GLY A 55 4.76 -16.76 21.41
N GLU A 56 4.86 -16.34 22.68
CA GLU A 56 3.71 -15.88 23.48
C GLU A 56 3.19 -14.51 22.99
N ASP A 57 4.09 -13.60 22.61
CA ASP A 57 3.73 -12.31 22.03
C ASP A 57 2.94 -12.48 20.72
N LEU A 58 3.36 -13.43 19.88
CA LEU A 58 2.68 -13.73 18.62
C LEU A 58 1.29 -14.34 18.81
N LYS A 59 1.08 -15.12 19.88
CA LYS A 59 -0.25 -15.65 20.23
C LYS A 59 -1.21 -14.52 20.58
N LYS A 60 -0.77 -13.56 21.40
CA LYS A 60 -1.55 -12.35 21.71
C LYS A 60 -1.81 -11.54 20.44
N LEU A 61 -0.78 -11.35 19.60
CA LEU A 61 -0.90 -10.58 18.37
C LEU A 61 -1.89 -11.18 17.38
N ARG A 62 -1.91 -12.51 17.22
CA ARG A 62 -2.92 -13.21 16.41
C ARG A 62 -4.34 -12.87 16.85
N SER A 63 -4.59 -12.87 18.16
CA SER A 63 -5.90 -12.47 18.71
C SER A 63 -6.25 -11.03 18.33
N LEU A 64 -5.31 -10.10 18.48
CA LEU A 64 -5.50 -8.68 18.14
C LEU A 64 -5.78 -8.46 16.64
N TYR A 65 -5.18 -9.27 15.78
CA TYR A 65 -5.38 -9.21 14.32
C TYR A 65 -6.51 -10.10 13.81
N ALA A 66 -7.26 -10.76 14.70
CA ALA A 66 -8.27 -11.76 14.35
C ALA A 66 -7.74 -12.88 13.43
N ILE A 67 -6.47 -13.24 13.59
CA ILE A 67 -5.80 -14.33 12.88
C ILE A 67 -6.01 -15.63 13.67
N LYS A 68 -6.48 -16.68 13.00
CA LYS A 68 -6.63 -18.02 13.62
C LYS A 68 -5.27 -18.53 14.10
N HIS A 69 -5.25 -19.25 15.22
CA HIS A 69 -4.04 -19.82 15.82
C HIS A 69 -3.13 -20.53 14.79
N ILE A 70 -3.71 -21.37 13.94
CA ILE A 70 -3.06 -21.94 12.76
C ILE A 70 -3.85 -21.46 11.54
N THR A 71 -3.25 -20.55 10.78
CA THR A 71 -3.83 -20.03 9.53
C THR A 71 -3.29 -20.80 8.32
N LEU A 72 -1.99 -21.11 8.32
CA LEU A 72 -1.33 -21.92 7.30
C LEU A 72 -0.77 -23.19 7.94
N HIS A 73 -1.23 -24.35 7.46
CA HIS A 73 -0.79 -25.66 7.94
C HIS A 73 0.46 -26.19 7.21
N ASP A 74 0.69 -25.71 5.98
CA ASP A 74 1.81 -26.12 5.14
C ASP A 74 2.96 -25.11 5.29
N ALA A 75 4.11 -25.59 5.76
CA ALA A 75 5.30 -24.78 6.01
C ALA A 75 5.84 -24.13 4.73
N GLU A 76 5.74 -24.80 3.58
CA GLU A 76 6.21 -24.28 2.30
C GLU A 76 5.29 -23.16 1.81
N LYS A 77 3.97 -23.28 2.02
CA LYS A 77 3.02 -22.19 1.74
C LYS A 77 3.27 -20.98 2.65
N ALA A 78 3.55 -21.20 3.93
CA ALA A 78 3.89 -20.12 4.85
C ALA A 78 5.17 -19.38 4.40
N ARG A 79 6.20 -20.13 4.00
CA ARG A 79 7.44 -19.55 3.45
C ARG A 79 7.20 -18.72 2.18
N LYS A 80 6.40 -19.25 1.24
CA LYS A 80 6.03 -18.54 0.01
C LYS A 80 5.20 -17.28 0.29
N MET A 81 4.27 -17.34 1.25
CA MET A 81 3.51 -16.17 1.69
C MET A 81 4.43 -15.09 2.26
N SER A 82 5.38 -15.45 3.13
CA SER A 82 6.38 -14.49 3.64
C SER A 82 7.25 -13.90 2.53
N ALA A 83 7.61 -14.70 1.53
CA ALA A 83 8.35 -14.21 0.36
C ALA A 83 7.51 -13.23 -0.48
N PHE A 84 6.20 -13.47 -0.61
CA PHE A 84 5.28 -12.54 -1.28
C PHE A 84 5.17 -11.21 -0.52
N VAL A 85 5.12 -11.24 0.82
CA VAL A 85 5.16 -10.01 1.64
C VAL A 85 6.46 -9.23 1.43
N PHE A 86 7.60 -9.91 1.35
CA PHE A 86 8.86 -9.26 0.99
C PHE A 86 8.81 -8.64 -0.41
N TRP A 87 8.32 -9.38 -1.41
CA TRP A 87 8.21 -8.90 -2.78
C TRP A 87 7.34 -7.65 -2.89
N SER A 88 6.19 -7.62 -2.21
CA SER A 88 5.30 -6.44 -2.24
C SER A 88 5.96 -5.23 -1.58
N ALA A 89 6.67 -5.43 -0.47
CA ALA A 89 7.45 -4.37 0.18
C ALA A 89 8.63 -3.90 -0.69
N TRP A 90 9.30 -4.81 -1.41
CA TRP A 90 10.33 -4.45 -2.38
C TRP A 90 9.76 -3.56 -3.49
N ALA A 91 8.64 -3.93 -4.09
CA ALA A 91 7.98 -3.12 -5.12
C ALA A 91 7.58 -1.74 -4.58
N ALA A 92 7.09 -1.69 -3.33
CA ALA A 92 6.67 -0.46 -2.68
C ALA A 92 7.81 0.53 -2.37
N ALA A 93 9.05 0.03 -2.22
CA ALA A 93 10.21 0.83 -1.85
C ALA A 93 11.20 1.06 -3.01
N THR A 94 11.08 0.34 -4.12
CA THR A 94 12.03 0.37 -5.24
C THR A 94 11.52 1.24 -6.38
N ASN A 95 12.37 2.14 -6.89
CA ASN A 95 12.06 3.00 -8.03
C ASN A 95 11.80 2.20 -9.31
N ARG A 96 10.90 2.70 -10.17
CA ARG A 96 10.78 2.14 -11.53
C ARG A 96 12.05 2.45 -12.34
N PRO A 97 12.40 1.62 -13.34
CA PRO A 97 13.52 1.91 -14.22
C PRO A 97 13.33 3.29 -14.89
N GLY A 98 14.29 4.19 -14.69
CA GLY A 98 14.27 5.53 -15.29
C GLY A 98 13.37 6.56 -14.59
N GLU A 99 12.74 6.22 -13.46
CA GLU A 99 11.88 7.15 -12.69
C GLU A 99 12.37 7.32 -11.25
N ASP A 100 11.98 8.45 -10.63
CA ASP A 100 12.29 8.76 -9.23
C ASP A 100 11.21 8.30 -8.23
N ILE A 101 10.16 7.64 -8.73
CA ILE A 101 9.04 7.10 -7.95
C ILE A 101 9.05 5.57 -7.92
N THR A 102 8.54 4.99 -6.83
CA THR A 102 8.46 3.53 -6.68
C THR A 102 7.37 2.92 -7.55
N TYR A 103 7.38 1.59 -7.72
CA TYR A 103 6.35 0.89 -8.52
C TYR A 103 4.92 1.19 -8.06
N THR A 104 4.74 1.50 -6.77
CA THR A 104 3.45 1.85 -6.13
C THR A 104 3.22 3.37 -6.02
N ASN A 105 3.95 4.20 -6.76
CA ASN A 105 3.91 5.66 -6.67
C ASN A 105 4.24 6.20 -5.26
N ASN A 106 5.33 5.70 -4.67
CA ASN A 106 5.81 6.04 -3.32
C ASN A 106 4.83 5.68 -2.18
N TRP A 107 3.91 4.73 -2.41
CA TRP A 107 3.10 4.16 -1.34
C TRP A 107 3.77 2.91 -0.75
N PRO A 108 3.73 2.66 0.58
CA PRO A 108 3.08 3.43 1.63
C PRO A 108 3.93 4.62 2.09
N ALA A 109 3.31 5.54 2.84
CA ALA A 109 4.02 6.64 3.47
C ALA A 109 5.05 6.12 4.50
N GLU A 110 6.32 6.17 4.15
CA GLU A 110 7.42 5.65 4.97
C GLU A 110 8.68 6.50 4.76
N ARG A 111 9.03 7.29 5.77
CA ARG A 111 10.17 8.23 5.71
C ARG A 111 11.51 7.50 5.63
N LEU A 112 11.62 6.33 6.25
CA LEU A 112 12.87 5.56 6.32
C LEU A 112 13.29 4.95 4.97
N VAL A 113 12.39 4.92 3.98
CA VAL A 113 12.68 4.49 2.60
C VAL A 113 12.47 5.62 1.58
N GLY A 114 12.29 6.86 2.06
CA GLY A 114 12.09 8.03 1.22
C GLY A 114 10.74 8.07 0.50
N ASN A 115 9.73 7.36 0.99
CA ASN A 115 8.39 7.40 0.41
C ASN A 115 7.63 8.64 0.86
N TYR A 116 7.64 9.64 -0.01
CA TYR A 116 6.85 10.88 0.08
C TYR A 116 5.92 10.98 -1.13
N PRO A 117 4.76 11.67 -1.00
CA PRO A 117 3.91 11.97 -2.15
C PRO A 117 4.71 12.63 -3.28
N SER A 118 4.59 12.10 -4.49
CA SER A 118 5.24 12.72 -5.65
C SER A 118 4.59 14.05 -6.00
N LYS A 119 5.31 14.89 -6.75
CA LYS A 119 4.78 16.16 -7.25
C LYS A 119 3.51 15.93 -8.10
N ASP A 120 3.51 14.89 -8.92
CA ASP A 120 2.39 14.55 -9.79
C ASP A 120 1.15 14.13 -9.00
N VAL A 121 1.32 13.35 -7.93
CA VAL A 121 0.20 12.96 -7.05
C VAL A 121 -0.46 14.20 -6.44
N ILE A 122 0.34 15.16 -5.96
CA ILE A 122 -0.17 16.41 -5.39
C ILE A 122 -0.89 17.24 -6.47
N PHE A 123 -0.26 17.41 -7.63
CA PHE A 123 -0.80 18.20 -8.73
C PHE A 123 -2.16 17.69 -9.22
N TRP A 124 -2.27 16.38 -9.50
CA TRP A 124 -3.52 15.79 -9.98
C TRP A 124 -4.61 15.75 -8.91
N SER A 125 -4.26 15.63 -7.64
CA SER A 125 -5.22 15.73 -6.54
C SER A 125 -5.85 17.12 -6.43
N LEU A 126 -5.06 18.18 -6.61
CA LEU A 126 -5.58 19.56 -6.62
C LEU A 126 -6.50 19.80 -7.83
N ILE A 127 -6.10 19.30 -9.01
CA ILE A 127 -6.92 19.40 -10.23
C ILE A 127 -8.24 18.66 -10.04
N SER A 128 -8.24 17.44 -9.49
CA SER A 128 -9.49 16.67 -9.34
C SER A 128 -10.50 17.37 -8.44
N VAL A 129 -10.03 18.01 -7.35
CA VAL A 129 -10.90 18.79 -6.46
C VAL A 129 -11.46 20.02 -7.17
N ALA A 130 -10.61 20.75 -7.92
CA ALA A 130 -11.06 21.91 -8.70
C ALA A 130 -12.11 21.52 -9.75
N LEU A 131 -11.87 20.44 -10.50
CA LEU A 131 -12.81 19.91 -11.49
C LEU A 131 -14.13 19.47 -10.87
N LEU A 132 -14.10 18.84 -9.69
CA LEU A 132 -15.31 18.45 -8.97
C LEU A 132 -16.17 19.67 -8.62
N VAL A 133 -15.56 20.72 -8.04
CA VAL A 133 -16.28 21.95 -7.68
C VAL A 133 -16.84 22.64 -8.92
N MET A 134 -16.05 22.75 -9.99
CA MET A 134 -16.52 23.31 -11.26
C MET A 134 -17.66 22.49 -11.87
N GLY A 135 -17.59 21.16 -11.81
CA GLY A 135 -18.63 20.26 -12.30
C GLY A 135 -19.94 20.43 -11.54
N ILE A 136 -19.89 20.50 -10.20
CA ILE A 136 -21.07 20.76 -9.36
C ILE A 136 -21.67 22.12 -9.71
N GLY A 137 -20.84 23.17 -9.81
CA GLY A 137 -21.31 24.52 -10.16
C GLY A 137 -21.94 24.60 -11.55
N ALA A 138 -21.36 23.92 -12.54
CA ALA A 138 -21.92 23.87 -13.89
C ALA A 138 -23.28 23.15 -13.91
N LEU A 139 -23.39 22.02 -13.20
CA LEU A 139 -24.65 21.26 -13.11
C LEU A 139 -25.75 22.06 -12.42
N THR A 140 -25.45 22.74 -11.31
CA THR A 140 -26.43 23.55 -10.60
C THR A 140 -26.87 24.76 -11.42
N TRP A 141 -25.95 25.41 -12.13
CA TRP A 141 -26.25 26.53 -13.03
C TRP A 141 -27.20 26.09 -14.16
N VAL A 142 -26.87 24.99 -14.84
CA VAL A 142 -27.69 24.45 -15.94
C VAL A 142 -29.07 24.05 -15.45
N LYS A 143 -29.17 23.42 -14.27
CA LYS A 143 -30.45 23.06 -13.68
C LYS A 143 -31.29 24.31 -13.36
N ALA A 144 -30.72 25.28 -12.65
CA ALA A 144 -31.43 26.51 -12.27
C ALA A 144 -31.89 27.33 -13.49
N GLY A 145 -31.13 27.33 -14.59
CA GLY A 145 -31.51 28.02 -15.83
C GLY A 145 -32.58 27.31 -16.67
N ASN A 146 -32.86 26.03 -16.41
CA ASN A 146 -33.77 25.19 -17.20
C ASN A 146 -35.03 24.76 -16.44
N GLU A 147 -35.19 25.13 -15.17
CA GLU A 147 -36.38 24.78 -14.38
C GLU A 147 -37.54 25.77 -14.62
N HIS A 148 -38.51 25.33 -15.42
CA HIS A 148 -39.91 25.73 -15.30
C HIS A 148 -40.71 24.51 -14.88
N PHE A 149 -40.86 24.30 -13.57
CA PHE A 149 -41.74 23.27 -13.03
C PHE A 149 -43.07 23.92 -12.62
N GLU A 150 -44.00 23.99 -13.56
CA GLU A 150 -45.41 24.01 -13.20
C GLU A 150 -45.83 22.56 -12.98
N PHE A 151 -45.84 22.14 -11.71
CA PHE A 151 -46.40 20.86 -11.31
C PHE A 151 -47.78 21.13 -10.74
N GLU A 152 -48.83 20.75 -11.48
CA GLU A 152 -50.18 20.70 -10.92
C GLU A 152 -50.37 19.37 -10.19
N PRO A 153 -50.49 19.38 -8.85
CA PRO A 153 -50.78 18.15 -8.11
C PRO A 153 -52.20 17.65 -8.46
N PRO A 154 -52.42 16.33 -8.49
CA PRO A 154 -53.76 15.78 -8.71
C PRO A 154 -54.72 16.22 -7.60
N ALA A 155 -55.98 16.50 -7.98
CA ALA A 155 -57.00 17.00 -7.07
C ALA A 155 -57.45 15.97 -6.02
N GLU A 156 -57.18 14.69 -6.26
CA GLU A 156 -57.52 13.58 -5.37
C GLU A 156 -56.32 12.67 -5.16
N ASP A 157 -56.33 11.94 -4.04
CA ASP A 157 -55.28 10.99 -3.70
C ASP A 157 -55.31 9.80 -4.68
N PRO A 158 -54.26 9.57 -5.48
CA PRO A 158 -54.21 8.47 -6.44
C PRO A 158 -54.12 7.08 -5.76
N LEU A 159 -54.01 7.02 -4.43
CA LEU A 159 -53.93 5.79 -3.64
C LEU A 159 -55.15 5.55 -2.73
N ALA A 160 -56.20 6.38 -2.81
CA ALA A 160 -57.44 6.23 -2.04
C ALA A 160 -58.32 5.08 -2.51
#